data_AF-A0A927VBR9-F1
#
_entry.id   AF-A0A927VBR9-F1
#
_cell.length_a   1.000
_cell.length_b   1.000
_cell.length_c   1.000
_cell.angle_alpha   90.00
_cell.angle_beta   90.00
_cell.angle_gamma   90.00
#
_symmetry.space_group_name_H-M   'P 1'
#
loop_
_entity.id
_entity.type
_entity.pdbx_description
1 polymer ?
#
loop_
_entity_poly.entity_id
_entity_poly.type
_entity_poly.pdbx_seq_one_letter_code
_entity_poly.pdbx_strand_id
1 'polypeptide(L)'
;MIVHLARYTLKYSMFSEFMCCGKKKEKMVLYLVLKDILKIIQEDRMEEIANLIDIETGAIIVDNEEEIVRLDNKANQIRNEFAKLSKHKLLGQSMQELLQVELYILDDTEEPKYKLYVYGKARDAVEKICTRTIDAFINEKHYTFHNDHNQLEREFSHVIGKGLNESIDECEFWCSKADRSISLYGLRTYLFYIIKFDKNRLNSDINFNGKRHPFLDDLRIQWEIEFGKFFNMHKKINYNELFRRASAQEHFLYYFQDDLNALSAIKYENEINRGSIIALEMKREDCFEEIVNNYNISLMLSSSIKITPENYKKIRKLLEIAHDELSLLMNEQGEVFAIGKIGEHPNRDYYKISFKNFLEWKFYKNGEEYLHFSNMLPLFPEMKLGIQQKDINKLVKTFGDSHLFELKEIIYGAINQSHGTMVVFSENAEEEADRLAISGIRIHPTIMNKELVEALTSIDGALICDEKGRCYAIGIILDGEASDIGEPSRGARFNSALRYRNQQKNNEKKTFIVVVSEDKYIDCISTEVD
;
A
#
# COMPACT_ATOMS: atom_id res chain seq x y z
N MET A 1 48.16 11.00 -27.38
CA MET A 1 46.83 11.64 -27.42
C MET A 1 46.00 11.27 -26.19
N ILE A 2 45.83 9.98 -25.87
CA ILE A 2 45.14 9.49 -24.65
C ILE A 2 45.75 10.03 -23.35
N VAL A 3 47.07 10.06 -23.21
CA VAL A 3 47.78 10.68 -22.06
C VAL A 3 47.54 12.19 -21.97
N HIS A 4 47.36 12.85 -23.13
CA HIS A 4 47.08 14.27 -23.17
C HIS A 4 45.61 14.57 -22.84
N LEU A 5 44.67 13.74 -23.31
CA LEU A 5 43.27 13.77 -22.91
C LEU A 5 43.13 13.47 -21.42
N ALA A 6 43.70 12.38 -20.90
CA ALA A 6 43.65 12.03 -19.48
C ALA A 6 44.21 13.16 -18.60
N ARG A 7 45.34 13.77 -18.98
CA ARG A 7 45.88 14.95 -18.29
C ARG A 7 45.00 16.19 -18.45
N TYR A 8 44.35 16.40 -19.59
CA TYR A 8 43.45 17.54 -19.82
C TYR A 8 42.14 17.38 -19.04
N THR A 9 41.56 16.17 -19.04
CA THR A 9 40.38 15.77 -18.26
C THR A 9 40.66 15.87 -16.77
N LEU A 10 41.81 15.39 -16.27
CA LEU A 10 42.24 15.56 -14.87
C LEU A 10 42.46 17.04 -14.49
N LYS A 11 43.04 17.85 -15.38
CA LYS A 11 43.36 19.25 -15.11
C LYS A 11 42.13 20.16 -15.16
N TYR A 12 41.12 19.82 -15.97
CA TYR A 12 39.83 20.50 -16.02
C TYR A 12 38.82 19.95 -15.00
N SER A 13 38.77 18.63 -14.75
CA SER A 13 37.88 18.01 -13.74
C SER A 13 38.27 18.40 -12.31
N MET A 14 39.57 18.57 -12.02
CA MET A 14 40.03 19.14 -10.76
C MET A 14 39.61 20.61 -10.54
N PHE A 15 39.17 21.34 -11.57
CA PHE A 15 38.81 22.74 -11.45
C PHE A 15 37.30 23.00 -11.54
N SER A 16 36.55 22.25 -12.35
CA SER A 16 35.09 22.43 -12.49
C SER A 16 34.29 21.65 -11.43
N GLU A 17 34.59 20.38 -11.17
CA GLU A 17 33.85 19.58 -10.17
C GLU A 17 34.27 19.88 -8.73
N PHE A 18 35.53 20.25 -8.51
CA PHE A 18 36.02 20.64 -7.18
C PHE A 18 35.37 21.94 -6.67
N MET A 19 34.93 22.81 -7.59
CA MET A 19 34.23 24.07 -7.33
C MET A 19 32.70 23.93 -7.36
N CYS A 20 32.13 23.00 -8.14
CA CYS A 20 30.67 22.81 -8.26
C CYS A 20 30.08 21.71 -7.34
N CYS A 21 30.88 20.75 -6.86
CA CYS A 21 30.38 19.63 -6.05
C CYS A 21 30.52 19.91 -4.54
N GLY A 22 29.38 20.15 -3.89
CA GLY A 22 29.30 20.58 -2.49
C GLY A 22 29.55 19.51 -1.41
N LYS A 23 29.99 18.29 -1.72
CA LYS A 23 29.97 17.18 -0.74
C LYS A 23 31.23 16.32 -0.60
N LYS A 24 31.53 15.98 0.66
CA LYS A 24 32.74 15.28 1.14
C LYS A 24 32.89 13.81 0.70
N LYS A 25 31.79 13.11 0.38
CA LYS A 25 31.78 11.66 0.07
C LYS A 25 31.95 11.33 -1.41
N GLU A 26 31.32 12.07 -2.30
CA GLU A 26 31.61 12.00 -3.76
C GLU A 26 33.03 12.50 -4.05
N LYS A 27 33.49 13.53 -3.31
CA LYS A 27 34.91 13.90 -3.27
C LYS A 27 35.82 12.73 -2.88
N MET A 28 35.34 11.76 -2.08
CA MET A 28 36.15 10.61 -1.64
C MET A 28 36.14 9.49 -2.69
N VAL A 29 35.00 9.16 -3.31
CA VAL A 29 34.93 8.18 -4.42
C VAL A 29 35.67 8.69 -5.64
N LEU A 30 35.43 9.94 -6.04
CA LEU A 30 36.16 10.59 -7.13
C LEU A 30 37.65 10.68 -6.78
N TYR A 31 38.03 11.00 -5.54
CA TYR A 31 39.44 10.99 -5.12
C TYR A 31 40.06 9.60 -5.15
N LEU A 32 39.34 8.54 -4.75
CA LEU A 32 39.83 7.16 -4.80
C LEU A 32 40.02 6.69 -6.24
N VAL A 33 39.03 6.91 -7.11
CA VAL A 33 39.11 6.61 -8.54
C VAL A 33 40.22 7.42 -9.20
N LEU A 34 40.33 8.72 -8.90
CA LEU A 34 41.42 9.57 -9.41
C LEU A 34 42.79 9.14 -8.87
N LYS A 35 42.88 8.67 -7.63
CA LYS A 35 44.10 8.15 -7.01
C LYS A 35 44.53 6.83 -7.66
N ASP A 36 43.59 5.95 -7.95
CA ASP A 36 43.85 4.67 -8.62
C ASP A 36 44.22 4.90 -10.09
N ILE A 37 43.53 5.81 -10.79
CA ILE A 37 43.91 6.26 -12.13
C ILE A 37 45.31 6.88 -12.13
N LEU A 38 45.64 7.75 -11.16
CA LEU A 38 46.97 8.33 -11.03
C LEU A 38 48.04 7.27 -10.77
N LYS A 39 47.74 6.26 -9.95
CA LYS A 39 48.64 5.13 -9.67
C LYS A 39 48.85 4.27 -10.92
N ILE A 40 47.79 3.96 -11.66
CA ILE A 40 47.83 3.21 -12.92
C ILE A 40 48.65 3.98 -13.98
N ILE A 41 48.47 5.30 -14.08
CA ILE A 41 49.27 6.18 -14.97
C ILE A 41 50.75 6.20 -14.54
N GLN A 42 51.03 6.22 -13.23
CA GLN A 42 52.41 6.21 -12.71
C GLN A 42 53.12 4.87 -12.93
N GLU A 43 52.38 3.77 -12.96
CA GLU A 43 52.88 2.42 -13.17
C GLU A 43 52.84 1.98 -14.65
N ASP A 44 52.47 2.89 -15.56
CA ASP A 44 52.35 2.68 -17.02
C ASP A 44 51.38 1.54 -17.42
N ARG A 45 50.40 1.24 -16.55
CA ARG A 45 49.40 0.16 -16.73
C ARG A 45 48.12 0.68 -17.39
N MET A 46 48.26 1.53 -18.41
CA MET A 46 47.17 2.32 -18.99
C MET A 46 45.95 1.52 -19.46
N GLU A 47 46.13 0.24 -19.81
CA GLU A 47 45.04 -0.68 -20.17
C GLU A 47 44.05 -0.92 -19.02
N GLU A 48 44.48 -0.80 -17.76
CA GLU A 48 43.64 -1.01 -16.58
C GLU A 48 42.65 0.15 -16.32
N ILE A 49 42.87 1.32 -16.93
CA ILE A 49 41.94 2.47 -16.81
C ILE A 49 40.59 2.17 -17.47
N ALA A 50 40.60 1.36 -18.54
CA ALA A 50 39.38 0.93 -19.23
C ALA A 50 38.46 0.07 -18.34
N ASN A 51 39.00 -0.50 -17.26
CA ASN A 51 38.22 -1.26 -16.28
C ASN A 51 37.53 -0.36 -15.23
N LEU A 52 37.89 0.93 -15.17
CA LEU A 52 37.38 1.88 -14.19
C LEU A 52 36.46 2.94 -14.82
N ILE A 53 36.59 3.20 -16.12
CA ILE A 53 35.80 4.19 -16.84
C ILE A 53 35.43 3.66 -18.23
N ASP A 54 34.15 3.73 -18.59
CA ASP A 54 33.74 3.52 -19.96
C ASP A 54 34.18 4.71 -20.82
N ILE A 55 35.08 4.44 -21.77
CA ILE A 55 35.75 5.47 -22.58
C ILE A 55 34.77 6.18 -23.53
N GLU A 56 33.64 5.57 -23.89
CA GLU A 56 32.67 6.22 -24.78
C GLU A 56 31.75 7.16 -24.01
N THR A 57 31.37 6.81 -22.78
CA THR A 57 30.43 7.62 -21.99
C THR A 57 31.07 8.51 -20.94
N GLY A 58 32.32 8.22 -20.56
CA GLY A 58 32.97 8.78 -19.39
C GLY A 58 32.36 8.32 -18.07
N ALA A 59 31.51 7.27 -18.07
CA ALA A 59 30.88 6.73 -16.88
C ALA A 59 31.90 5.98 -16.03
N ILE A 60 31.89 6.21 -14.72
CA ILE A 60 32.71 5.44 -13.79
C ILE A 60 32.09 4.05 -13.68
N ILE A 61 32.88 3.02 -14.01
CA ILE A 61 32.51 1.63 -13.81
C ILE A 61 32.73 1.35 -12.32
N VAL A 62 31.69 1.59 -11.51
CA VAL A 62 31.73 1.31 -10.08
C VAL A 62 31.66 -0.19 -9.86
N ASP A 63 32.32 -0.70 -8.82
CA ASP A 63 32.13 -2.08 -8.40
C ASP A 63 30.65 -2.33 -8.12
N ASN A 64 30.09 -3.29 -8.84
CA ASN A 64 28.69 -3.66 -8.73
C ASN A 64 28.33 -4.07 -7.30
N GLU A 65 29.25 -4.67 -6.53
CA GLU A 65 28.97 -5.04 -5.14
C GLU A 65 28.75 -3.81 -4.24
N GLU A 66 29.59 -2.78 -4.37
CA GLU A 66 29.44 -1.54 -3.59
C GLU A 66 28.12 -0.83 -3.93
N GLU A 67 27.76 -0.78 -5.21
CA GLU A 67 26.50 -0.18 -5.66
C GLU A 67 25.27 -0.96 -5.20
N ILE A 68 25.32 -2.29 -5.23
CA ILE A 68 24.25 -3.14 -4.68
C ILE A 68 24.06 -2.87 -3.19
N VAL A 69 25.14 -2.75 -2.42
CA VAL A 69 25.07 -2.43 -0.98
C VAL A 69 24.47 -1.03 -0.76
N ARG A 70 24.81 -0.05 -1.59
CA ARG A 70 24.23 1.31 -1.53
C ARG A 70 22.73 1.27 -1.80
N LEU A 71 22.30 0.55 -2.83
CA LEU A 71 20.90 0.40 -3.22
C LEU A 71 20.09 -0.37 -2.16
N ASP A 72 20.64 -1.44 -1.57
CA ASP A 72 20.00 -2.20 -0.50
C ASP A 72 19.76 -1.33 0.75
N ASN A 73 20.75 -0.51 1.13
CA ASN A 73 20.60 0.45 2.23
C ASN A 73 19.49 1.47 1.95
N LYS A 74 19.39 1.94 0.69
CA LYS A 74 18.33 2.87 0.29
C LYS A 74 16.96 2.18 0.23
N ALA A 75 16.89 0.96 -0.26
CA ALA A 75 15.68 0.14 -0.27
C ALA A 75 15.15 -0.05 1.15
N ASN A 76 16.01 -0.34 2.13
CA ASN A 76 15.62 -0.44 3.54
C ASN A 76 15.03 0.87 4.10
N GLN A 77 15.58 2.03 3.72
CA GLN A 77 14.99 3.32 4.10
C GLN A 77 13.59 3.49 3.50
N ILE A 78 13.39 3.16 2.22
CA ILE A 78 12.08 3.27 1.55
C ILE A 78 11.08 2.30 2.20
N ARG A 79 11.46 1.06 2.47
CA ARG A 79 10.61 0.07 3.17
C ARG A 79 10.13 0.59 4.54
N ASN A 80 11.03 1.21 5.31
CA ASN A 80 10.68 1.79 6.61
C ASN A 80 9.71 2.97 6.49
N GLU A 81 9.78 3.73 5.40
CA GLU A 81 8.85 4.83 5.13
C GLU A 81 7.49 4.31 4.68
N PHE A 82 7.44 3.32 3.78
CA PHE A 82 6.20 2.63 3.39
C PHE A 82 5.53 1.87 4.54
N ALA A 83 6.32 1.37 5.50
CA ALA A 83 5.80 0.75 6.71
C ALA A 83 4.92 1.69 7.56
N LYS A 84 5.00 3.01 7.36
CA LYS A 84 4.14 3.98 8.06
C LYS A 84 2.70 4.00 7.55
N LEU A 85 2.46 3.51 6.32
CA LEU A 85 1.15 3.57 5.67
C LEU A 85 0.18 2.47 6.11
N SER A 86 0.63 1.51 6.91
CA SER A 86 -0.24 0.45 7.44
C SER A 86 0.34 -0.13 8.73
N LYS A 87 -0.52 -0.53 9.67
CA LYS A 87 -0.07 -1.18 10.92
C LYS A 87 0.74 -2.45 10.67
N HIS A 88 0.34 -3.24 9.68
CA HIS A 88 1.00 -4.50 9.30
C HIS A 88 2.15 -4.31 8.29
N LYS A 89 2.50 -3.07 7.94
CA LYS A 89 3.65 -2.73 7.07
C LYS A 89 3.60 -3.37 5.68
N LEU A 90 2.39 -3.57 5.16
CA LEU A 90 2.07 -4.37 3.97
C LEU A 90 2.88 -3.93 2.74
N LEU A 91 2.86 -2.63 2.41
CA LEU A 91 3.61 -2.07 1.29
C LEU A 91 5.13 -2.20 1.45
N GLY A 92 5.64 -2.07 2.67
CA GLY A 92 7.06 -2.24 2.94
C GLY A 92 7.52 -3.70 2.78
N GLN A 93 6.64 -4.66 3.12
CA GLN A 93 6.89 -6.10 3.01
C GLN A 93 6.77 -6.64 1.58
N SER A 94 5.99 -5.98 0.71
CA SER A 94 5.90 -6.33 -0.71
C SER A 94 7.07 -5.82 -1.54
N MET A 95 7.82 -4.80 -1.08
CA MET A 95 8.98 -4.26 -1.78
C MET A 95 10.19 -5.22 -1.75
N GLN A 96 10.54 -5.77 -2.91
CA GLN A 96 11.61 -6.76 -3.09
C GLN A 96 12.99 -6.10 -3.22
N GLU A 97 13.16 -5.12 -4.10
CA GLU A 97 14.45 -4.47 -4.36
C GLU A 97 14.28 -3.06 -4.94
N LEU A 98 15.38 -2.31 -4.93
CA LEU A 98 15.53 -1.02 -5.62
C LEU A 98 16.63 -1.17 -6.67
N LEU A 99 16.34 -0.82 -7.91
CA LEU A 99 17.31 -0.77 -9.00
C LEU A 99 17.59 0.68 -9.42
N GLN A 100 18.77 0.89 -9.98
CA GLN A 100 19.16 2.13 -10.64
C GLN A 100 19.45 1.85 -12.11
N VAL A 101 18.96 2.72 -12.99
CA VAL A 101 19.18 2.65 -14.43
C VAL A 101 19.76 3.96 -14.91
N GLU A 102 20.85 3.90 -15.67
CA GLU A 102 21.49 5.07 -16.29
C GLU A 102 21.52 4.90 -17.80
N LEU A 103 20.92 5.85 -18.52
CA LEU A 103 20.86 5.89 -19.96
C LEU A 103 21.70 7.06 -20.48
N TYR A 104 22.66 6.77 -21.36
CA TYR A 104 23.54 7.72 -22.01
C TYR A 104 23.20 7.80 -23.50
N ILE A 105 22.86 8.98 -23.98
CA ILE A 105 22.66 9.24 -25.41
C ILE A 105 24.01 9.64 -26.02
N LEU A 106 24.53 8.81 -26.93
CA LEU A 106 25.86 8.95 -27.54
C LEU A 106 25.85 9.94 -28.71
N ASP A 107 24.74 10.00 -29.44
CA ASP A 107 24.50 10.97 -30.50
C ASP A 107 23.04 11.43 -30.49
N ASP A 108 22.79 12.71 -30.79
CA ASP A 108 21.46 13.31 -30.80
C ASP A 108 20.92 13.33 -32.25
N THR A 109 20.81 12.13 -32.82
CA THR A 109 20.25 11.90 -34.17
C THR A 109 18.78 11.47 -34.08
N GLU A 110 18.09 11.26 -35.22
CA GLU A 110 16.73 10.71 -35.22
C GLU A 110 16.66 9.29 -34.66
N GLU A 111 17.75 8.52 -34.80
CA GLU A 111 17.91 7.17 -34.28
C GLU A 111 19.14 7.13 -33.37
N PRO A 112 19.04 7.71 -32.17
CA PRO A 112 20.19 7.94 -31.31
C PRO A 112 20.83 6.62 -30.88
N LYS A 113 22.16 6.53 -30.97
CA LYS A 113 22.88 5.48 -30.25
C LYS A 113 22.88 5.77 -28.77
N TYR A 114 22.80 4.72 -27.96
CA TYR A 114 22.81 4.85 -26.51
C TYR A 114 23.61 3.75 -25.81
N LYS A 115 23.97 4.01 -24.55
CA LYS A 115 24.42 2.99 -23.59
C LYS A 115 23.52 2.97 -22.37
N LEU A 116 23.28 1.78 -21.85
CA LEU A 116 22.46 1.53 -20.67
C LEU A 116 23.30 0.85 -19.60
N TYR A 117 23.24 1.33 -18.36
CA TYR A 117 23.83 0.69 -17.20
C TYR A 117 22.75 0.41 -16.17
N VAL A 118 22.66 -0.82 -15.69
CA VAL A 118 21.67 -1.23 -14.68
C VAL A 118 22.38 -1.78 -13.44
N TYR A 119 22.04 -1.21 -12.29
CA TYR A 119 22.58 -1.60 -10.99
C TYR A 119 21.45 -2.16 -10.12
N GLY A 120 21.67 -3.32 -9.51
CA GLY A 120 20.69 -4.04 -8.70
C GLY A 120 20.84 -5.56 -8.85
N LYS A 121 20.09 -6.33 -8.05
CA LYS A 121 20.21 -7.80 -8.06
C LYS A 121 19.58 -8.41 -9.31
N ALA A 122 18.45 -7.88 -9.77
CA ALA A 122 17.80 -8.33 -11.01
C ALA A 122 18.29 -7.58 -12.28
N ARG A 123 19.51 -7.03 -12.28
CA ARG A 123 19.99 -6.16 -13.37
C ARG A 123 19.92 -6.82 -14.75
N ASP A 124 20.30 -8.10 -14.89
CA ASP A 124 20.42 -8.73 -16.21
C ASP A 124 19.05 -8.84 -16.92
N ALA A 125 18.00 -9.16 -16.14
CA ALA A 125 16.63 -9.23 -16.65
C ALA A 125 16.09 -7.83 -16.97
N VAL A 126 16.33 -6.87 -16.08
CA VAL A 126 15.87 -5.48 -16.23
C VAL A 126 16.56 -4.80 -17.41
N GLU A 127 17.87 -4.96 -17.57
CA GLU A 127 18.67 -4.42 -18.67
C GLU A 127 18.13 -4.93 -20.02
N LYS A 128 17.96 -6.25 -20.16
CA LYS A 128 17.40 -6.84 -21.39
C LYS A 128 16.04 -6.28 -21.76
N ILE A 129 15.14 -6.10 -20.78
CA ILE A 129 13.80 -5.53 -21.02
C ILE A 129 13.91 -4.05 -21.37
N CYS A 130 14.71 -3.28 -20.64
CA CYS A 130 14.90 -1.85 -20.88
C CYS A 130 15.48 -1.59 -22.28
N THR A 131 16.53 -2.31 -22.68
CA THR A 131 17.13 -2.24 -24.01
C THR A 131 16.08 -2.47 -25.10
N ARG A 132 15.36 -3.60 -25.04
CA ARG A 132 14.30 -3.90 -26.03
C ARG A 132 13.24 -2.80 -26.10
N THR A 133 12.89 -2.23 -24.95
CA THR A 133 11.83 -1.23 -24.84
C THR A 133 12.28 0.14 -25.35
N ILE A 134 13.54 0.53 -25.10
CA ILE A 134 14.15 1.74 -25.64
C ILE A 134 14.38 1.60 -27.15
N ASP A 135 14.84 0.43 -27.61
CA ASP A 135 15.02 0.15 -29.04
C ASP A 135 13.69 0.29 -29.79
N ALA A 136 12.59 -0.27 -29.25
CA ALA A 136 11.26 -0.10 -29.83
C ALA A 136 10.84 1.38 -29.90
N PHE A 137 11.03 2.13 -28.81
CA PHE A 137 10.74 3.57 -28.75
C PHE A 137 11.51 4.38 -29.80
N ILE A 138 12.79 4.06 -30.02
CA ILE A 138 13.62 4.72 -31.03
C ILE A 138 13.17 4.31 -32.45
N ASN A 139 13.03 3.02 -32.71
CA ASN A 139 12.70 2.46 -34.03
C ASN A 139 11.31 2.91 -34.53
N GLU A 140 10.36 3.12 -33.61
CA GLU A 140 9.02 3.65 -33.91
C GLU A 140 9.00 5.18 -34.11
N LYS A 141 10.19 5.82 -34.12
CA LYS A 141 10.38 7.27 -34.27
C LYS A 141 9.74 8.12 -33.18
N HIS A 142 9.50 7.53 -32.00
CA HIS A 142 8.98 8.26 -30.85
C HIS A 142 10.05 9.16 -30.22
N TYR A 143 11.34 8.79 -30.31
CA TYR A 143 12.44 9.60 -29.77
C TYR A 143 12.42 11.04 -30.31
N THR A 144 12.47 11.23 -31.63
CA THR A 144 12.54 12.56 -32.26
C THR A 144 11.36 13.43 -31.83
N PHE A 145 10.13 12.90 -31.92
CA PHE A 145 8.93 13.63 -31.53
C PHE A 145 9.00 14.10 -30.07
N HIS A 146 9.33 13.22 -29.13
CA HIS A 146 9.37 13.58 -27.71
C HIS A 146 10.60 14.39 -27.32
N ASN A 147 11.70 14.28 -28.07
CA ASN A 147 12.88 15.13 -27.93
C ASN A 147 12.52 16.59 -28.25
N ASP A 148 11.91 16.83 -29.40
CA ASP A 148 11.50 18.16 -29.87
C ASP A 148 10.52 18.86 -28.92
N HIS A 149 9.69 18.06 -28.22
CA HIS A 149 8.70 18.56 -27.26
C HIS A 149 9.20 18.59 -25.81
N ASN A 150 10.47 18.27 -25.53
CA ASN A 150 11.04 18.19 -24.17
C ASN A 150 10.28 17.23 -23.23
N GLN A 151 9.92 16.05 -23.74
CA GLN A 151 9.13 15.05 -23.02
C GLN A 151 9.90 13.77 -22.67
N LEU A 152 11.14 13.61 -23.14
CA LEU A 152 11.93 12.37 -23.00
C LEU A 152 12.04 11.87 -21.55
N GLU A 153 12.19 12.76 -20.56
CA GLU A 153 12.25 12.34 -19.15
C GLU A 153 10.99 11.58 -18.71
N ARG A 154 9.81 12.04 -19.15
CA ARG A 154 8.54 11.40 -18.84
C ARG A 154 8.38 10.12 -19.66
N GLU A 155 8.64 10.20 -20.97
CA GLU A 155 8.37 9.10 -21.88
C GLU A 155 9.30 7.91 -21.67
N PHE A 156 10.60 8.13 -21.43
CA PHE A 156 11.50 7.02 -21.09
C PHE A 156 11.03 6.31 -19.82
N SER A 157 10.62 7.06 -18.79
CA SER A 157 10.11 6.50 -17.55
C SER A 157 8.84 5.68 -17.77
N HIS A 158 7.91 6.21 -18.58
CA HIS A 158 6.67 5.53 -18.93
C HIS A 158 6.92 4.24 -19.70
N VAL A 159 7.73 4.30 -20.75
CA VAL A 159 7.98 3.19 -21.66
C VAL A 159 8.77 2.09 -20.96
N ILE A 160 9.81 2.42 -20.18
CA ILE A 160 10.54 1.45 -19.34
C ILE A 160 9.62 0.81 -18.30
N GLY A 161 8.86 1.62 -17.54
CA GLY A 161 7.94 1.11 -16.52
C GLY A 161 6.89 0.18 -17.11
N LYS A 162 6.29 0.56 -18.25
CA LYS A 162 5.33 -0.27 -18.98
C LYS A 162 5.95 -1.58 -19.45
N GLY A 163 7.11 -1.52 -20.12
CA GLY A 163 7.81 -2.70 -20.63
C GLY A 163 8.16 -3.71 -19.53
N LEU A 164 8.56 -3.24 -18.36
CA LEU A 164 8.82 -4.10 -17.19
C LEU A 164 7.56 -4.77 -16.66
N ASN A 165 6.48 -3.99 -16.45
CA ASN A 165 5.22 -4.52 -15.92
C ASN A 165 4.50 -5.46 -16.91
N GLU A 166 4.71 -5.32 -18.22
CA GLU A 166 4.18 -6.23 -19.24
C GLU A 166 5.02 -7.50 -19.43
N SER A 167 6.28 -7.51 -18.97
CA SER A 167 7.21 -8.62 -19.20
C SER A 167 7.37 -9.58 -18.02
N ILE A 168 6.99 -9.17 -16.81
CA ILE A 168 7.19 -9.95 -15.59
C ILE A 168 5.90 -9.91 -14.76
N ASP A 169 5.02 -10.88 -14.99
CA ASP A 169 3.66 -10.90 -14.44
C ASP A 169 3.60 -10.99 -12.91
N GLU A 170 4.57 -11.64 -12.26
CA GLU A 170 4.63 -11.83 -10.81
C GLU A 170 5.09 -10.58 -10.04
N CYS A 171 5.59 -9.57 -10.76
CA CYS A 171 6.16 -8.37 -10.18
C CYS A 171 5.38 -7.13 -10.60
N GLU A 172 5.49 -6.09 -9.77
CA GLU A 172 5.08 -4.74 -10.14
C GLU A 172 6.26 -3.78 -10.02
N PHE A 173 6.44 -2.91 -11.02
CA PHE A 173 7.56 -1.98 -11.09
C PHE A 173 7.08 -0.54 -11.05
N TRP A 174 7.65 0.25 -10.15
CA TRP A 174 7.43 1.70 -10.08
C TRP A 174 8.70 2.41 -10.56
N CYS A 175 8.63 3.01 -11.74
CA CYS A 175 9.76 3.70 -12.36
C CYS A 175 9.70 5.20 -12.09
N SER A 176 10.66 5.75 -11.37
CA SER A 176 10.73 7.20 -11.16
C SER A 176 10.86 7.95 -12.48
N LYS A 177 10.37 9.20 -12.52
CA LYS A 177 10.71 10.14 -13.58
C LYS A 177 12.23 10.24 -13.72
N ALA A 178 12.70 10.21 -14.97
CA ALA A 178 14.11 10.36 -15.28
C ALA A 178 14.63 11.69 -14.77
N ASP A 179 15.78 11.67 -14.12
CA ASP A 179 16.54 12.87 -13.88
C ASP A 179 17.53 13.10 -15.03
N ARG A 180 17.40 14.23 -15.71
CA ARG A 180 18.20 14.56 -16.89
C ARG A 180 19.41 15.37 -16.47
N SER A 181 20.59 14.89 -16.86
CA SER A 181 21.87 15.59 -16.65
C SER A 181 22.74 15.54 -17.90
N ILE A 182 23.91 16.16 -17.81
CA ILE A 182 24.95 16.14 -18.84
C ILE A 182 26.19 15.47 -18.22
N SER A 183 26.74 14.46 -18.89
CA SER A 183 27.96 13.78 -18.45
C SER A 183 29.19 14.68 -18.59
N LEU A 184 30.30 14.25 -18.00
CA LEU A 184 31.60 14.92 -18.17
C LEU A 184 32.02 15.09 -19.63
N TYR A 185 31.53 14.22 -20.52
CA TYR A 185 31.86 14.23 -21.95
C TYR A 185 30.85 15.04 -22.77
N GLY A 186 29.91 15.73 -22.10
CA GLY A 186 28.88 16.52 -22.76
C GLY A 186 27.70 15.69 -23.26
N LEU A 187 27.62 14.41 -22.91
CA LEU A 187 26.54 13.52 -23.34
C LEU A 187 25.28 13.75 -22.51
N ARG A 188 24.11 13.62 -23.13
CA ARG A 188 22.85 13.68 -22.40
C ARG A 188 22.65 12.38 -21.63
N THR A 189 22.28 12.48 -20.37
CA THR A 189 22.09 11.34 -19.46
C THR A 189 20.75 11.38 -18.78
N TYR A 190 20.19 10.20 -18.52
CA TYR A 190 18.94 10.00 -17.82
C TYR A 190 19.12 8.96 -16.72
N LEU A 191 18.85 9.34 -15.47
CA LEU A 191 18.94 8.47 -14.30
C LEU A 191 17.54 8.11 -13.79
N PHE A 192 17.28 6.83 -13.57
CA PHE A 192 16.01 6.31 -13.06
C PHE A 192 16.22 5.42 -11.85
N TYR A 193 15.22 5.40 -10.96
CA TYR A 193 15.10 4.44 -9.88
C TYR A 193 13.85 3.61 -10.06
N ILE A 194 14.00 2.31 -9.94
CA ILE A 194 12.92 1.36 -10.15
C ILE A 194 12.72 0.58 -8.86
N ILE A 195 11.53 0.70 -8.25
CA ILE A 195 11.15 -0.21 -7.17
C ILE A 195 10.50 -1.43 -7.80
N LYS A 196 10.92 -2.61 -7.35
CA LYS A 196 10.26 -3.88 -7.67
C LYS A 196 9.47 -4.38 -6.47
N PHE A 197 8.22 -4.73 -6.68
CA PHE A 197 7.32 -5.33 -5.70
C PHE A 197 6.95 -6.75 -6.09
N ASP A 198 6.68 -7.58 -5.08
CA ASP A 198 5.88 -8.80 -5.22
C ASP A 198 4.43 -8.40 -5.48
N LYS A 199 3.93 -8.69 -6.70
CA LYS A 199 2.60 -8.25 -7.14
C LYS A 199 1.47 -8.95 -6.38
N ASN A 200 1.69 -10.21 -6.00
CA ASN A 200 0.68 -11.00 -5.29
C ASN A 200 0.49 -10.45 -3.88
N ARG A 201 1.59 -10.22 -3.14
CA ARG A 201 1.54 -9.60 -1.80
C ARG A 201 0.96 -8.20 -1.85
N LEU A 202 1.35 -7.41 -2.85
CA LEU A 202 0.85 -6.04 -3.01
C LEU A 202 -0.67 -6.00 -3.21
N ASN A 203 -1.23 -6.94 -3.99
CA ASN A 203 -2.66 -7.00 -4.30
C ASN A 203 -3.49 -7.76 -3.26
N SER A 204 -2.92 -8.70 -2.50
CA SER A 204 -3.66 -9.42 -1.45
C SER A 204 -3.95 -8.55 -0.24
N ASP A 205 -3.04 -7.61 0.04
CA ASP A 205 -2.96 -6.95 1.34
C ASP A 205 -3.52 -5.52 1.31
N ILE A 206 -3.86 -4.98 0.14
CA ILE A 206 -4.25 -3.56 -0.02
C ILE A 206 -5.49 -3.45 -0.89
N ASN A 207 -6.64 -3.85 -0.33
CA ASN A 207 -7.93 -3.85 -1.02
C ASN A 207 -8.96 -2.89 -0.40
N PHE A 208 -9.75 -2.26 -1.26
CA PHE A 208 -10.95 -1.47 -0.98
C PHE A 208 -12.07 -2.00 -1.88
N ASN A 209 -13.23 -2.38 -1.34
CA ASN A 209 -14.32 -3.02 -2.09
C ASN A 209 -13.90 -4.29 -2.89
N GLY A 210 -12.96 -5.09 -2.37
CA GLY A 210 -12.47 -6.28 -3.07
C GLY A 210 -11.63 -5.98 -4.32
N LYS A 211 -11.25 -4.71 -4.53
CA LYS A 211 -10.34 -4.25 -5.59
C LYS A 211 -9.14 -3.57 -4.96
N ARG A 212 -8.07 -3.40 -5.73
CA ARG A 212 -6.89 -2.62 -5.33
C ARG A 212 -7.31 -1.22 -4.88
N HIS A 213 -6.73 -0.78 -3.76
CA HIS A 213 -7.05 0.53 -3.19
C HIS A 213 -6.53 1.68 -4.09
N PRO A 214 -7.37 2.67 -4.47
CA PRO A 214 -6.95 3.75 -5.38
C PRO A 214 -5.75 4.58 -4.88
N PHE A 215 -5.71 4.88 -3.57
CA PHE A 215 -4.55 5.52 -2.92
C PHE A 215 -3.18 4.86 -3.26
N LEU A 216 -3.13 3.55 -3.52
CA LEU A 216 -1.88 2.89 -3.92
C LEU A 216 -1.42 3.33 -5.32
N ASP A 217 -2.36 3.52 -6.24
CA ASP A 217 -2.06 3.98 -7.60
C ASP A 217 -1.72 5.48 -7.60
N ASP A 218 -2.41 6.27 -6.77
CA ASP A 218 -2.07 7.67 -6.53
C ASP A 218 -0.65 7.80 -5.94
N LEU A 219 -0.30 6.91 -5.00
CA LEU A 219 1.03 6.85 -4.41
C LEU A 219 2.11 6.52 -5.46
N ARG A 220 1.83 5.57 -6.35
CA ARG A 220 2.70 5.27 -7.49
C ARG A 220 2.88 6.51 -8.36
N ILE A 221 1.81 7.21 -8.73
CA ILE A 221 1.90 8.42 -9.57
C ILE A 221 2.75 9.51 -8.89
N GLN A 222 2.56 9.75 -7.59
CA GLN A 222 3.38 10.72 -6.85
C GLN A 222 4.85 10.29 -6.77
N TRP A 223 5.13 8.99 -6.63
CA TRP A 223 6.48 8.45 -6.71
C TRP A 223 7.12 8.73 -8.07
N GLU A 224 6.41 8.42 -9.15
CA GLU A 224 6.87 8.64 -10.51
C GLU A 224 7.22 10.11 -10.73
N ILE A 225 6.38 11.05 -10.30
CA ILE A 225 6.60 12.49 -10.55
C ILE A 225 7.73 13.09 -9.70
N GLU A 226 7.80 12.75 -8.42
CA GLU A 226 8.62 13.49 -7.46
C GLU A 226 10.01 12.87 -7.24
N PHE A 227 10.17 11.54 -7.32
CA PHE A 227 11.43 10.90 -6.93
C PHE A 227 12.63 11.34 -7.80
N GLY A 228 12.43 11.51 -9.11
CA GLY A 228 13.46 11.98 -10.04
C GLY A 228 14.03 13.37 -9.68
N LYS A 229 13.22 14.28 -9.14
CA LYS A 229 13.64 15.66 -8.84
C LYS A 229 14.53 15.77 -7.59
N PHE A 230 14.43 14.83 -6.65
CA PHE A 230 15.02 14.97 -5.32
C PHE A 230 16.34 14.22 -5.13
N PHE A 231 16.61 13.18 -5.94
CA PHE A 231 17.81 12.35 -5.74
C PHE A 231 19.12 13.10 -6.03
N ASN A 232 19.22 13.85 -7.14
CA ASN A 232 20.45 14.61 -7.46
C ASN A 232 20.58 15.97 -6.76
N MET A 233 19.47 16.58 -6.31
CA MET A 233 19.56 17.82 -5.51
C MET A 233 20.02 17.56 -4.05
N HIS A 234 20.22 16.30 -3.67
CA HIS A 234 20.43 15.87 -2.28
C HIS A 234 19.41 16.39 -1.27
N LYS A 235 18.21 16.74 -1.73
CA LYS A 235 17.10 17.06 -0.86
C LYS A 235 16.53 15.74 -0.37
N LYS A 236 16.50 15.54 0.94
CA LYS A 236 15.86 14.36 1.54
C LYS A 236 14.41 14.33 1.08
N ILE A 237 14.00 13.24 0.41
CA ILE A 237 12.60 13.02 0.05
C ILE A 237 11.79 13.11 1.33
N ASN A 238 10.79 13.99 1.32
CA ASN A 238 9.82 14.07 2.39
C ASN A 238 8.69 13.08 2.07
N TYR A 239 8.86 11.83 2.50
CA TYR A 239 7.88 10.78 2.24
C TYR A 239 6.51 11.11 2.83
N ASN A 240 6.46 11.78 3.99
CA ASN A 240 5.20 12.24 4.57
C ASN A 240 4.44 13.18 3.62
N GLU A 241 5.15 14.08 2.94
CA GLU A 241 4.55 14.97 1.95
C GLU A 241 4.08 14.19 0.71
N LEU A 242 4.88 13.24 0.24
CA LEU A 242 4.51 12.35 -0.86
C LEU A 242 3.21 11.57 -0.54
N PHE A 243 3.09 11.05 0.69
CA PHE A 243 1.90 10.33 1.15
C PHE A 243 0.67 11.27 1.20
N ARG A 244 0.83 12.48 1.73
CA ARG A 244 -0.27 13.47 1.78
C ARG A 244 -0.74 13.93 0.40
N ARG A 245 0.16 14.04 -0.57
CA ARG A 245 -0.21 14.37 -1.97
C ARG A 245 -0.94 13.23 -2.66
N ALA A 246 -0.56 11.99 -2.34
CA ALA A 246 -1.25 10.81 -2.85
C ALA A 246 -2.67 10.73 -2.28
N SER A 247 -2.88 11.01 -0.98
CA SER A 247 -4.24 11.04 -0.41
C SER A 247 -5.07 12.20 -0.96
N ALA A 248 -4.43 13.33 -1.28
CA ALA A 248 -5.07 14.49 -1.90
C ALA A 248 -5.38 14.32 -3.41
N GLN A 249 -5.17 13.14 -4.01
CA GLN A 249 -5.79 12.83 -5.31
C GLN A 249 -7.29 12.59 -5.18
N GLU A 250 -7.75 12.19 -3.98
CA GLU A 250 -9.17 12.21 -3.64
C GLU A 250 -9.61 13.67 -3.47
N HIS A 251 -10.53 14.12 -4.32
CA HIS A 251 -10.96 15.50 -4.47
C HIS A 251 -11.41 16.11 -3.14
N PHE A 252 -12.17 15.36 -2.33
CA PHE A 252 -12.60 15.87 -1.03
C PHE A 252 -11.41 16.16 -0.10
N LEU A 253 -10.43 15.25 -0.06
CA LEU A 253 -9.24 15.37 0.77
C LEU A 253 -8.33 16.50 0.29
N TYR A 254 -8.26 16.76 -1.02
CA TYR A 254 -7.51 17.88 -1.57
C TYR A 254 -7.90 19.23 -0.93
N TYR A 255 -9.19 19.47 -0.71
CA TYR A 255 -9.68 20.73 -0.16
C TYR A 255 -9.65 20.79 1.37
N PHE A 256 -9.95 19.68 2.05
CA PHE A 256 -10.28 19.74 3.48
C PHE A 256 -9.29 19.02 4.40
N GLN A 257 -8.32 18.26 3.89
CA GLN A 257 -7.43 17.45 4.73
C GLN A 257 -6.72 18.26 5.82
N ASP A 258 -6.23 19.46 5.50
CA ASP A 258 -5.53 20.31 6.48
C ASP A 258 -6.48 20.89 7.53
N ASP A 259 -7.69 21.29 7.14
CA ASP A 259 -8.73 21.73 8.08
C ASP A 259 -9.16 20.60 9.02
N LEU A 260 -9.32 19.38 8.50
CA LEU A 260 -9.66 18.19 9.29
C LEU A 260 -8.54 17.83 10.27
N ASN A 261 -7.28 17.92 9.84
CA ASN A 261 -6.14 17.76 10.73
C ASN A 261 -6.17 18.79 11.86
N ALA A 262 -6.45 20.07 11.57
CA ALA A 262 -6.59 21.10 12.59
C ALA A 262 -7.75 20.83 13.55
N LEU A 263 -8.93 20.49 13.04
CA LEU A 263 -10.12 20.15 13.85
C LEU A 263 -9.91 18.92 14.74
N SER A 264 -9.12 17.93 14.29
CA SER A 264 -8.77 16.76 15.10
C SER A 264 -7.82 17.09 16.26
N ALA A 265 -7.03 18.15 16.15
CA ALA A 265 -6.05 18.56 17.16
C ALA A 265 -6.64 19.47 18.24
N ILE A 266 -7.74 20.17 17.95
CA ILE A 266 -8.35 21.15 18.87
C ILE A 266 -9.14 20.42 19.97
N LYS A 267 -8.83 20.73 21.23
CA LYS A 267 -9.64 20.33 22.38
C LYS A 267 -10.76 21.34 22.65
N TYR A 268 -11.86 20.88 23.23
CA TYR A 268 -12.92 21.74 23.75
C TYR A 268 -13.28 21.24 25.15
N GLU A 269 -13.30 22.13 26.14
CA GLU A 269 -13.52 21.76 27.56
C GLU A 269 -12.61 20.62 28.04
N ASN A 270 -11.35 20.59 27.54
CA ASN A 270 -10.34 19.56 27.73
C ASN A 270 -10.62 18.19 27.09
N GLU A 271 -11.78 18.01 26.47
CA GLU A 271 -12.15 16.80 25.75
C GLU A 271 -11.61 16.76 24.31
N ILE A 272 -11.24 15.54 23.90
CA ILE A 272 -10.79 15.23 22.54
C ILE A 272 -11.99 15.19 21.59
N ASN A 273 -11.72 15.45 20.30
CA ASN A 273 -12.76 15.40 19.30
C ASN A 273 -13.16 13.95 18.97
N ARG A 274 -14.42 13.60 19.23
CA ARG A 274 -15.05 12.32 18.86
C ARG A 274 -16.21 12.49 17.88
N GLY A 275 -16.41 13.70 17.38
CA GLY A 275 -17.53 14.03 16.52
C GLY A 275 -17.35 13.50 15.09
N SER A 276 -18.34 13.81 14.25
CA SER A 276 -18.30 13.46 12.83
C SER A 276 -18.89 14.52 11.92
N ILE A 277 -18.42 14.53 10.67
CA ILE A 277 -18.90 15.41 9.59
C ILE A 277 -19.33 14.51 8.43
N ILE A 278 -20.44 14.81 7.78
CA ILE A 278 -20.89 14.17 6.54
C ILE A 278 -21.01 15.24 5.46
N ALA A 279 -20.56 14.91 4.25
CA ALA A 279 -20.75 15.70 3.04
C ALA A 279 -21.19 14.80 1.89
N LEU A 280 -21.94 15.33 0.93
CA LEU A 280 -22.27 14.64 -0.31
C LEU A 280 -21.26 15.00 -1.39
N GLU A 281 -21.00 14.06 -2.30
CA GLU A 281 -20.34 14.33 -3.57
C GLU A 281 -21.37 15.00 -4.50
N MET A 282 -21.19 16.29 -4.79
CA MET A 282 -22.06 17.05 -5.69
C MET A 282 -21.57 16.99 -7.13
N LYS A 283 -22.54 17.08 -8.03
CA LYS A 283 -22.34 17.32 -9.46
C LYS A 283 -22.63 18.79 -9.76
N ARG A 284 -22.06 19.30 -10.86
CA ARG A 284 -22.20 20.71 -11.28
C ARG A 284 -23.65 21.21 -11.45
N GLU A 285 -24.61 20.30 -11.58
CA GLU A 285 -26.03 20.58 -11.84
C GLU A 285 -26.93 20.40 -10.60
N ASP A 286 -26.37 20.01 -9.45
CA ASP A 286 -27.17 19.69 -8.27
C ASP A 286 -27.83 20.93 -7.65
N CYS A 287 -29.11 20.81 -7.32
CA CYS A 287 -29.84 21.83 -6.58
C CYS A 287 -29.87 21.52 -5.07
N PHE A 288 -29.99 22.55 -4.23
CA PHE A 288 -29.94 22.40 -2.77
C PHE A 288 -31.04 21.47 -2.20
N GLU A 289 -32.23 21.45 -2.82
CA GLU A 289 -33.34 20.60 -2.40
C GLU A 289 -33.06 19.11 -2.61
N GLU A 290 -32.41 18.74 -3.72
CA GLU A 290 -31.97 17.36 -3.98
C GLU A 290 -30.91 16.90 -2.96
N ILE A 291 -30.01 17.78 -2.57
CA ILE A 291 -28.97 17.53 -1.57
C ILE A 291 -29.60 17.28 -0.20
N VAL A 292 -30.56 18.12 0.22
CA VAL A 292 -31.20 18.01 1.54
C VAL A 292 -31.99 16.71 1.69
N ASN A 293 -32.62 16.22 0.63
CA ASN A 293 -33.40 14.98 0.65
C ASN A 293 -32.57 13.71 0.93
N ASN A 294 -31.24 13.79 0.81
CA ASN A 294 -30.33 12.71 1.16
C ASN A 294 -30.04 12.62 2.66
N TYR A 295 -30.52 13.58 3.47
CA TYR A 295 -30.23 13.68 4.88
C TYR A 295 -31.48 13.55 5.75
N ASN A 296 -31.31 12.89 6.90
CA ASN A 296 -32.25 12.97 8.01
C ASN A 296 -31.82 14.13 8.93
N ILE A 297 -32.27 15.34 8.61
CA ILE A 297 -31.90 16.56 9.33
C ILE A 297 -32.61 16.61 10.68
N SER A 298 -31.84 16.71 11.76
CA SER A 298 -32.35 16.88 13.13
C SER A 298 -32.38 18.35 13.55
N LEU A 299 -31.39 19.14 13.12
CA LEU A 299 -31.30 20.57 13.42
C LEU A 299 -30.68 21.33 12.25
N MET A 300 -31.35 22.39 11.79
CA MET A 300 -30.84 23.31 10.76
C MET A 300 -30.27 24.57 11.42
N LEU A 301 -29.10 25.03 10.98
CA LEU A 301 -28.53 26.29 11.45
C LEU A 301 -29.20 27.47 10.73
N SER A 302 -29.41 28.58 11.43
CA SER A 302 -29.94 29.81 10.82
C SER A 302 -28.93 30.48 9.87
N SER A 303 -27.64 30.20 10.04
CA SER A 303 -26.56 30.56 9.13
C SER A 303 -25.52 29.45 9.10
N SER A 304 -25.05 29.14 7.89
CA SER A 304 -23.99 28.15 7.71
C SER A 304 -22.66 28.67 8.28
N ILE A 305 -21.76 27.75 8.64
CA ILE A 305 -20.45 28.07 9.21
C ILE A 305 -19.39 27.41 8.35
N LYS A 306 -18.60 28.23 7.65
CA LYS A 306 -17.50 27.74 6.82
C LYS A 306 -16.36 27.19 7.69
N ILE A 307 -15.82 26.03 7.29
CA ILE A 307 -14.59 25.47 7.84
C ILE A 307 -13.42 26.34 7.40
N THR A 308 -13.00 27.23 8.29
CA THR A 308 -11.83 28.09 8.16
C THR A 308 -11.16 28.24 9.53
N PRO A 309 -9.87 28.65 9.59
CA PRO A 309 -9.15 28.83 10.85
C PRO A 309 -9.87 29.69 11.89
N GLU A 310 -10.58 30.74 11.47
CA GLU A 310 -11.33 31.63 12.35
C GLU A 310 -12.54 30.93 13.00
N ASN A 311 -13.10 29.93 12.33
CA ASN A 311 -14.31 29.22 12.75
C ASN A 311 -14.04 27.87 13.40
N TYR A 312 -12.81 27.34 13.40
CA TYR A 312 -12.51 26.01 13.92
C TYR A 312 -13.01 25.80 15.36
N LYS A 313 -12.87 26.79 16.25
CA LYS A 313 -13.37 26.67 17.63
C LYS A 313 -14.89 26.55 17.70
N LYS A 314 -15.61 27.25 16.80
CA LYS A 314 -17.08 27.20 16.71
C LYS A 314 -17.54 25.84 16.17
N ILE A 315 -16.90 25.34 15.11
CA ILE A 315 -17.17 24.01 14.55
C ILE A 315 -16.83 22.92 15.54
N ARG A 316 -15.68 23.02 16.22
CA ARG A 316 -15.28 22.10 17.28
C ARG A 316 -16.33 22.02 18.39
N LYS A 317 -16.92 23.15 18.80
CA LYS A 317 -18.02 23.17 19.77
C LYS A 317 -19.25 22.42 19.25
N LEU A 318 -19.59 22.53 17.96
CA LEU A 318 -20.70 21.78 17.36
C LEU A 318 -20.40 20.28 17.26
N LEU A 319 -19.14 19.90 17.06
CA LEU A 319 -18.70 18.50 17.04
C LEU A 319 -18.91 17.77 18.38
N GLU A 320 -19.06 18.49 19.49
CA GLU A 320 -19.49 17.90 20.77
C GLU A 320 -20.91 17.35 20.73
N ILE A 321 -21.78 17.92 19.88
CA ILE A 321 -23.16 17.43 19.69
C ILE A 321 -23.18 16.30 18.66
N ALA A 322 -22.30 16.37 17.66
CA ALA A 322 -22.24 15.47 16.52
C ALA A 322 -21.40 14.21 16.79
N HIS A 323 -21.65 13.54 17.91
CA HIS A 323 -21.06 12.23 18.23
C HIS A 323 -22.11 11.11 18.06
N ASP A 324 -21.64 9.86 18.11
CA ASP A 324 -22.43 8.63 17.93
C ASP A 324 -23.23 8.60 16.61
N GLU A 325 -24.53 8.81 16.75
CA GLU A 325 -25.54 8.67 15.72
C GLU A 325 -25.70 9.95 14.88
N LEU A 326 -25.19 11.10 15.33
CA LEU A 326 -25.33 12.39 14.65
C LEU A 326 -24.00 12.87 14.06
N SER A 327 -24.10 13.61 12.97
CA SER A 327 -22.99 14.24 12.27
C SER A 327 -23.31 15.69 11.93
N LEU A 328 -22.28 16.54 11.83
CA LEU A 328 -22.41 17.84 11.18
C LEU A 328 -22.58 17.60 9.67
N LEU A 329 -23.53 18.28 9.05
CA LEU A 329 -23.78 18.22 7.61
C LEU A 329 -23.11 19.40 6.93
N MET A 330 -22.27 19.10 5.95
CA MET A 330 -21.42 20.05 5.25
C MET A 330 -21.69 20.02 3.74
N ASN A 331 -21.69 21.20 3.11
CA ASN A 331 -21.74 21.30 1.64
C ASN A 331 -20.32 21.27 1.03
N GLU A 332 -20.22 21.25 -0.30
CA GLU A 332 -18.93 21.21 -1.00
C GLU A 332 -18.07 22.46 -0.83
N GLN A 333 -18.65 23.59 -0.45
CA GLN A 333 -17.92 24.81 -0.18
C GLN A 333 -17.29 24.80 1.23
N GLY A 334 -17.45 23.71 1.97
CA GLY A 334 -16.96 23.54 3.33
C GLY A 334 -17.83 24.25 4.36
N GLU A 335 -19.11 24.50 4.07
CA GLU A 335 -20.03 25.15 5.00
C GLU A 335 -20.87 24.13 5.74
N VAL A 336 -20.76 24.12 7.06
CA VAL A 336 -21.62 23.34 7.94
C VAL A 336 -22.96 24.06 8.06
N PHE A 337 -24.05 23.40 7.66
CA PHE A 337 -25.39 24.00 7.62
C PHE A 337 -26.39 23.31 8.56
N ALA A 338 -26.14 22.08 8.98
CA ALA A 338 -27.08 21.32 9.80
C ALA A 338 -26.39 20.25 10.67
N ILE A 339 -27.17 19.62 11.55
CA ILE A 339 -26.83 18.41 12.30
C ILE A 339 -27.87 17.36 11.96
N GLY A 340 -27.43 16.14 11.65
CA GLY A 340 -28.33 15.05 11.29
C GLY A 340 -27.58 13.79 10.93
N LYS A 341 -28.22 12.94 10.13
CA LYS A 341 -27.64 11.70 9.62
C LYS A 341 -27.76 11.64 8.10
N ILE A 342 -27.00 10.74 7.49
CA ILE A 342 -27.31 10.30 6.12
C ILE A 342 -28.68 9.57 6.13
N GLY A 343 -29.47 9.76 5.09
CA GLY A 343 -30.71 9.02 4.87
C GLY A 343 -30.44 7.54 4.61
N GLU A 344 -31.47 6.69 4.71
CA GLU A 344 -31.32 5.24 4.54
C GLU A 344 -30.91 4.85 3.11
N HIS A 345 -31.34 5.64 2.13
CA HIS A 345 -31.08 5.39 0.71
C HIS A 345 -30.61 6.69 0.03
N PRO A 346 -29.35 7.12 0.26
CA PRO A 346 -28.82 8.28 -0.42
C PRO A 346 -28.73 7.99 -1.92
N ASN A 347 -29.16 8.94 -2.74
CA ASN A 347 -29.11 8.87 -4.21
C ASN A 347 -27.80 9.44 -4.78
N ARG A 348 -26.83 9.72 -3.90
CA ARG A 348 -25.52 10.29 -4.19
C ARG A 348 -24.47 9.61 -3.33
N ASP A 349 -23.24 9.61 -3.84
CA ASP A 349 -22.08 9.23 -3.06
C ASP A 349 -21.86 10.26 -1.94
N TYR A 350 -21.33 9.79 -0.81
CA TYR A 350 -21.12 10.62 0.36
C TYR A 350 -19.82 10.29 1.06
N TYR A 351 -19.33 11.29 1.79
CA TYR A 351 -18.15 11.24 2.61
C TYR A 351 -18.55 11.35 4.08
N LYS A 352 -17.97 10.53 4.93
CA LYS A 352 -18.08 10.67 6.39
C LYS A 352 -16.69 10.78 6.99
N ILE A 353 -16.49 11.81 7.82
CA ILE A 353 -15.27 12.04 8.57
C ILE A 353 -15.61 11.74 10.02
N SER A 354 -14.90 10.78 10.64
CA SER A 354 -15.06 10.46 12.05
C SER A 354 -13.78 10.77 12.80
N PHE A 355 -13.83 11.74 13.70
CA PHE A 355 -12.73 12.03 14.60
C PHE A 355 -12.71 10.98 15.72
N LYS A 356 -11.52 10.45 16.03
CA LYS A 356 -11.34 9.38 17.02
C LYS A 356 -10.51 9.84 18.20
N ASN A 357 -9.44 10.60 17.93
CA ASN A 357 -8.50 11.06 18.93
C ASN A 357 -7.72 12.30 18.46
N PHE A 358 -6.81 12.79 19.29
CA PHE A 358 -5.88 13.85 18.92
C PHE A 358 -5.05 13.45 17.69
N LEU A 359 -5.18 14.22 16.60
CA LEU A 359 -4.56 13.94 15.29
C LEU A 359 -4.93 12.56 14.72
N GLU A 360 -6.10 12.05 15.07
CA GLU A 360 -6.58 10.74 14.63
C GLU A 360 -8.02 10.83 14.13
N TRP A 361 -8.23 10.53 12.86
CA TRP A 361 -9.55 10.55 12.23
C TRP A 361 -9.65 9.53 11.09
N LYS A 362 -10.87 9.21 10.69
CA LYS A 362 -11.16 8.24 9.63
C LYS A 362 -12.02 8.89 8.55
N PHE A 363 -11.68 8.62 7.30
CA PHE A 363 -12.38 9.08 6.11
C PHE A 363 -13.09 7.90 5.47
N TYR A 364 -14.41 8.00 5.37
CA TYR A 364 -15.27 6.99 4.79
C TYR A 364 -15.87 7.49 3.49
N LYS A 365 -15.97 6.62 2.48
CA LYS A 365 -16.74 6.84 1.26
C LYS A 365 -17.88 5.82 1.21
N ASN A 366 -19.12 6.29 1.14
CA ASN A 366 -20.31 5.44 1.09
C ASN A 366 -20.42 4.41 2.23
N GLY A 367 -19.95 4.78 3.42
CA GLY A 367 -19.98 3.91 4.61
C GLY A 367 -18.78 2.99 4.76
N GLU A 368 -17.92 2.88 3.75
CA GLU A 368 -16.67 2.11 3.82
C GLU A 368 -15.49 3.00 4.18
N GLU A 369 -14.60 2.49 5.03
CA GLU A 369 -13.38 3.21 5.42
C GLU A 369 -12.44 3.28 4.20
N TYR A 370 -12.20 4.49 3.70
CA TYR A 370 -11.31 4.74 2.57
C TYR A 370 -9.90 5.03 3.06
N LEU A 371 -9.71 5.92 4.03
CA LEU A 371 -8.40 6.14 4.64
C LEU A 371 -8.54 6.41 6.13
N HIS A 372 -7.52 6.00 6.87
CA HIS A 372 -7.34 6.41 8.25
C HIS A 372 -6.22 7.45 8.31
N PHE A 373 -6.37 8.48 9.12
CA PHE A 373 -5.33 9.48 9.33
C PHE A 373 -4.85 9.44 10.77
N SER A 374 -3.54 9.34 10.94
CA SER A 374 -2.88 9.40 12.25
C SER A 374 -1.64 10.28 12.15
N ASN A 375 -1.51 11.25 13.04
CA ASN A 375 -0.40 12.21 13.04
C ASN A 375 -0.20 12.88 11.66
N MET A 376 -1.30 13.28 11.02
CA MET A 376 -1.36 13.91 9.70
C MET A 376 -0.90 13.03 8.52
N LEU A 377 -0.64 11.74 8.74
CA LEU A 377 -0.31 10.78 7.69
C LEU A 377 -1.54 9.98 7.30
N PRO A 378 -1.78 9.76 6.00
CA PRO A 378 -2.74 8.75 5.57
C PRO A 378 -2.19 7.35 5.85
N LEU A 379 -3.08 6.46 6.25
CA LEU A 379 -2.88 5.05 6.43
C LEU A 379 -3.97 4.35 5.63
N PHE A 380 -3.62 3.22 5.04
CA PHE A 380 -4.61 2.28 4.56
C PHE A 380 -5.58 1.96 5.71
N PRO A 381 -6.88 1.79 5.42
CA PRO A 381 -7.81 1.23 6.38
C PRO A 381 -7.16 0.01 7.02
N GLU A 382 -7.36 -0.17 8.32
CA GLU A 382 -7.03 -1.46 8.90
C GLU A 382 -7.72 -2.51 8.05
N MET A 383 -6.95 -3.43 7.45
CA MET A 383 -7.53 -4.66 6.96
C MET A 383 -8.29 -5.21 8.15
N LYS A 384 -9.61 -5.05 8.14
CA LYS A 384 -10.46 -6.08 8.68
C LYS A 384 -10.10 -7.27 7.81
N LEU A 385 -9.11 -8.05 8.25
CA LEU A 385 -8.97 -9.42 7.84
C LEU A 385 -10.38 -9.94 7.99
N GLY A 386 -11.01 -10.12 6.84
CA GLY A 386 -12.40 -10.45 6.67
C GLY A 386 -12.42 -11.69 5.79
N ILE A 387 -13.52 -12.43 5.84
CA ILE A 387 -13.68 -13.57 4.95
C ILE A 387 -13.67 -13.08 3.49
N GLN A 388 -12.73 -13.57 2.67
CA GLN A 388 -12.60 -13.11 1.29
C GLN A 388 -13.71 -13.72 0.43
N GLN A 389 -13.98 -13.15 -0.75
CA GLN A 389 -14.99 -13.72 -1.65
C GLN A 389 -14.69 -15.18 -2.04
N LYS A 390 -13.40 -15.55 -2.16
CA LYS A 390 -12.99 -16.94 -2.38
C LYS A 390 -13.42 -17.87 -1.25
N ASP A 391 -13.36 -17.41 -0.01
CA ASP A 391 -13.71 -18.18 1.18
C ASP A 391 -15.23 -18.31 1.31
N ILE A 392 -15.97 -17.25 0.94
CA ILE A 392 -17.42 -17.30 0.78
C ILE A 392 -17.82 -18.30 -0.31
N ASN A 393 -17.15 -18.29 -1.46
CA ASN A 393 -17.42 -19.26 -2.51
C ASN A 393 -17.12 -20.70 -2.03
N LYS A 394 -16.05 -20.89 -1.24
CA LYS A 394 -15.70 -22.18 -0.63
C LYS A 394 -16.76 -22.64 0.37
N LEU A 395 -17.29 -21.73 1.20
CA LEU A 395 -18.41 -21.99 2.10
C LEU A 395 -19.66 -22.42 1.33
N VAL A 396 -20.00 -21.70 0.26
CA VAL A 396 -21.15 -22.02 -0.63
C VAL A 396 -20.95 -23.36 -1.35
N LYS A 397 -19.74 -23.69 -1.81
CA LYS A 397 -19.44 -25.02 -2.36
C LYS A 397 -19.65 -26.13 -1.33
N THR A 398 -19.33 -25.86 -0.07
CA THR A 398 -19.43 -26.84 1.04
C THR A 398 -20.89 -27.13 1.39
N PHE A 399 -21.68 -26.09 1.69
CA PHE A 399 -23.03 -26.25 2.27
C PHE A 399 -24.19 -25.73 1.39
N GLY A 400 -23.91 -25.10 0.25
CA GLY A 400 -24.89 -24.34 -0.52
C GLY A 400 -25.08 -22.91 -0.01
N ASP A 401 -26.07 -22.21 -0.55
CA ASP A 401 -26.34 -20.78 -0.28
C ASP A 401 -27.56 -20.52 0.61
N SER A 402 -28.35 -21.55 0.93
CA SER A 402 -29.65 -21.41 1.59
C SER A 402 -29.60 -20.81 3.01
N HIS A 403 -28.47 -20.95 3.70
CA HIS A 403 -28.23 -20.41 5.05
C HIS A 403 -26.99 -19.49 5.11
N LEU A 404 -26.58 -18.95 3.95
CA LEU A 404 -25.34 -18.17 3.85
C LEU A 404 -25.36 -16.92 4.74
N PHE A 405 -26.53 -16.32 4.95
CA PHE A 405 -26.68 -15.13 5.79
C PHE A 405 -26.34 -15.43 7.25
N GLU A 406 -26.94 -16.48 7.81
CA GLU A 406 -26.74 -16.91 9.20
C GLU A 406 -25.28 -17.30 9.46
N LEU A 407 -24.67 -18.05 8.54
CA LEU A 407 -23.27 -18.44 8.65
C LEU A 407 -22.34 -17.21 8.60
N LYS A 408 -22.62 -16.25 7.71
CA LYS A 408 -21.85 -14.99 7.64
C LYS A 408 -21.93 -14.20 8.93
N GLU A 409 -23.10 -14.08 9.55
CA GLU A 409 -23.26 -13.36 10.83
C GLU A 409 -22.37 -13.98 11.93
N ILE A 410 -22.31 -15.31 12.00
CA ILE A 410 -21.45 -16.01 12.96
C ILE A 410 -19.96 -15.76 12.66
N ILE A 411 -19.57 -15.84 11.40
CA ILE A 411 -18.18 -15.60 10.97
C ILE A 411 -17.77 -14.16 11.31
N TYR A 412 -18.60 -13.16 11.00
CA TYR A 412 -18.31 -11.78 11.31
C TYR A 412 -18.23 -11.53 12.82
N GLY A 413 -19.09 -12.18 13.62
CA GLY A 413 -19.00 -12.13 15.08
C GLY A 413 -17.66 -12.67 15.60
N ALA A 414 -17.19 -13.79 15.05
CA ALA A 414 -15.89 -14.37 15.40
C ALA A 414 -14.72 -13.47 15.01
N ILE A 415 -14.75 -12.88 13.80
CA ILE A 415 -13.70 -11.96 13.30
C ILE A 415 -13.55 -10.72 14.19
N ASN A 416 -14.66 -10.23 14.76
CA ASN A 416 -14.65 -9.04 15.59
C ASN A 416 -14.05 -9.26 17.00
N GLN A 417 -13.79 -10.50 17.42
CA GLN A 417 -13.23 -10.80 18.75
C GLN A 417 -11.81 -10.31 18.97
N SER A 418 -11.51 -9.67 20.10
CA SER A 418 -10.16 -9.19 20.42
C SER A 418 -9.11 -10.30 20.62
N HIS A 419 -9.53 -11.56 20.73
CA HIS A 419 -8.70 -12.73 21.00
C HIS A 419 -8.80 -13.71 19.84
N GLY A 420 -7.80 -14.59 19.69
CA GLY A 420 -7.86 -15.64 18.68
C GLY A 420 -9.03 -16.59 18.94
N THR A 421 -9.86 -16.83 17.92
CA THR A 421 -11.09 -17.63 18.05
C THR A 421 -11.23 -18.62 16.89
N MET A 422 -12.07 -19.62 17.07
CA MET A 422 -12.31 -20.66 16.06
C MET A 422 -13.80 -21.01 15.99
N VAL A 423 -14.31 -21.13 14.77
CA VAL A 423 -15.68 -21.59 14.51
C VAL A 423 -15.63 -22.74 13.53
N VAL A 424 -16.29 -23.83 13.87
CA VAL A 424 -16.45 -25.01 13.03
C VAL A 424 -17.91 -25.11 12.63
N PHE A 425 -18.15 -25.15 11.33
CA PHE A 425 -19.44 -25.50 10.74
C PHE A 425 -19.35 -26.93 10.23
N SER A 426 -20.24 -27.82 10.66
CA SER A 426 -20.24 -29.22 10.24
C SER A 426 -21.66 -29.75 10.06
N GLU A 427 -21.89 -30.57 9.02
CA GLU A 427 -23.19 -31.22 8.82
C GLU A 427 -23.56 -32.21 9.94
N ASN A 428 -22.55 -32.71 10.67
CA ASN A 428 -22.72 -33.60 11.83
C ASN A 428 -22.40 -32.91 13.17
N ALA A 429 -22.67 -31.60 13.27
CA ALA A 429 -22.32 -30.78 14.43
C ALA A 429 -22.85 -31.32 15.77
N GLU A 430 -24.06 -31.89 15.81
CA GLU A 430 -24.63 -32.47 17.04
C GLU A 430 -23.83 -33.70 17.52
N GLU A 431 -23.50 -34.60 16.60
CA GLU A 431 -22.70 -35.80 16.90
C GLU A 431 -21.30 -35.41 17.39
N GLU A 432 -20.68 -34.40 16.76
CA GLU A 432 -19.36 -33.90 17.16
C GLU A 432 -19.40 -33.18 18.52
N ALA A 433 -20.46 -32.43 18.80
CA ALA A 433 -20.67 -31.82 20.11
C ALA A 433 -20.80 -32.88 21.22
N ASP A 434 -21.42 -34.03 20.95
CA ASP A 434 -21.48 -35.17 21.86
C ASP A 434 -20.11 -35.86 22.01
N ARG A 435 -19.43 -36.13 20.90
CA ARG A 435 -18.12 -36.79 20.87
C ARG A 435 -17.04 -36.00 21.61
N LEU A 436 -17.05 -34.68 21.46
CA LEU A 436 -16.06 -33.75 22.02
C LEU A 436 -16.50 -33.15 23.37
N ALA A 437 -17.62 -33.59 23.95
CA ALA A 437 -18.18 -33.03 25.18
C ALA A 437 -17.21 -33.06 26.38
N ILE A 438 -16.27 -34.02 26.41
CA ILE A 438 -15.24 -34.11 27.48
C ILE A 438 -14.23 -32.96 27.39
N SER A 439 -14.08 -32.35 26.22
CA SER A 439 -13.09 -31.34 25.89
C SER A 439 -13.71 -29.97 25.57
N GLY A 440 -14.93 -29.73 26.05
CA GLY A 440 -15.60 -28.43 25.97
C GLY A 440 -16.97 -28.47 26.67
N ILE A 441 -17.88 -27.59 26.26
CA ILE A 441 -19.20 -27.46 26.89
C ILE A 441 -20.28 -27.67 25.83
N ARG A 442 -21.01 -28.78 25.94
CA ARG A 442 -22.22 -29.01 25.15
C ARG A 442 -23.34 -28.10 25.63
N ILE A 443 -24.05 -27.49 24.70
CA ILE A 443 -25.20 -26.63 24.97
C ILE A 443 -26.46 -27.19 24.32
N HIS A 444 -27.62 -26.66 24.71
CA HIS A 444 -28.82 -26.89 23.92
C HIS A 444 -28.71 -26.18 22.56
N PRO A 445 -29.16 -26.80 21.44
CA PRO A 445 -29.07 -26.21 20.12
C PRO A 445 -29.65 -24.80 20.10
N THR A 446 -28.80 -23.82 19.83
CA THR A 446 -29.15 -22.39 19.94
C THR A 446 -28.85 -21.68 18.63
N ILE A 447 -29.82 -20.91 18.10
CA ILE A 447 -29.59 -20.04 16.94
C ILE A 447 -28.69 -18.90 17.39
N MET A 448 -27.58 -18.74 16.70
CA MET A 448 -26.58 -17.73 17.03
C MET A 448 -26.99 -16.38 16.45
N ASN A 449 -26.95 -15.34 17.28
CA ASN A 449 -26.98 -13.95 16.83
C ASN A 449 -25.64 -13.28 17.14
N LYS A 450 -25.41 -12.08 16.61
CA LYS A 450 -24.15 -11.35 16.79
C LYS A 450 -23.72 -11.23 18.26
N GLU A 451 -24.64 -10.88 19.14
CA GLU A 451 -24.38 -10.68 20.58
C GLU A 451 -23.93 -11.97 21.28
N LEU A 452 -24.59 -13.09 20.96
CA LEU A 452 -24.24 -14.42 21.49
C LEU A 452 -22.90 -14.90 20.95
N VAL A 453 -22.63 -14.70 19.66
CA VAL A 453 -21.33 -15.05 19.09
C VAL A 453 -20.24 -14.27 19.80
N GLU A 454 -20.42 -12.96 19.99
CA GLU A 454 -19.45 -12.12 20.67
C GLU A 454 -19.19 -12.54 22.13
N ALA A 455 -20.23 -12.92 22.85
CA ALA A 455 -20.10 -13.40 24.22
C ALA A 455 -19.43 -14.79 24.29
N LEU A 456 -19.84 -15.74 23.44
CA LEU A 456 -19.41 -17.13 23.51
C LEU A 456 -18.02 -17.38 22.92
N THR A 457 -17.56 -16.52 22.01
CA THR A 457 -16.20 -16.61 21.45
C THR A 457 -15.14 -15.98 22.34
N SER A 458 -15.52 -15.44 23.51
CA SER A 458 -14.59 -14.88 24.51
C SER A 458 -13.85 -15.96 25.33
N ILE A 459 -14.31 -17.20 25.28
CA ILE A 459 -13.65 -18.34 25.93
C ILE A 459 -12.73 -19.07 24.95
N ASP A 460 -11.66 -19.67 25.46
CA ASP A 460 -10.73 -20.46 24.65
C ASP A 460 -11.40 -21.72 24.09
N GLY A 461 -11.07 -22.05 22.84
CA GLY A 461 -11.59 -23.22 22.12
C GLY A 461 -12.43 -22.84 20.90
N ALA A 462 -13.17 -23.81 20.38
CA ALA A 462 -13.99 -23.67 19.18
C ALA A 462 -15.49 -23.63 19.51
N LEU A 463 -16.25 -22.92 18.68
CA LEU A 463 -17.69 -23.11 18.53
C LEU A 463 -17.97 -24.23 17.53
N ILE A 464 -18.94 -25.10 17.84
CA ILE A 464 -19.43 -26.15 16.94
C ILE A 464 -20.85 -25.80 16.51
N CYS A 465 -21.00 -25.44 15.22
CA CYS A 465 -22.26 -25.05 14.61
C CYS A 465 -22.64 -25.99 13.45
N ASP A 466 -23.94 -26.15 13.19
CA ASP A 466 -24.43 -26.82 11.98
C ASP A 466 -24.44 -25.91 10.75
N GLU A 467 -24.77 -26.47 9.59
CA GLU A 467 -24.89 -25.75 8.32
C GLU A 467 -26.03 -24.71 8.28
N LYS A 468 -26.86 -24.67 9.33
CA LYS A 468 -28.00 -23.74 9.49
C LYS A 468 -27.73 -22.66 10.53
N GLY A 469 -26.52 -22.61 11.09
CA GLY A 469 -26.11 -21.61 12.07
C GLY A 469 -26.59 -21.89 13.50
N ARG A 470 -26.98 -23.12 13.85
CA ARG A 470 -27.25 -23.50 15.23
C ARG A 470 -25.99 -24.00 15.91
N CYS A 471 -25.69 -23.48 17.10
CA CYS A 471 -24.55 -23.89 17.91
C CYS A 471 -24.95 -25.02 18.86
N TYR A 472 -24.10 -26.05 18.95
CA TYR A 472 -24.29 -27.24 19.78
C TYR A 472 -23.23 -27.35 20.89
N ALA A 473 -22.07 -26.72 20.73
CA ALA A 473 -21.03 -26.70 21.76
C ALA A 473 -20.13 -25.46 21.67
N ILE A 474 -19.56 -25.09 22.83
CA ILE A 474 -18.68 -23.94 23.01
C ILE A 474 -17.40 -24.35 23.73
N GLY A 475 -16.30 -23.63 23.50
CA GLY A 475 -15.02 -23.88 24.17
C GLY A 475 -14.44 -25.27 23.89
N ILE A 476 -14.72 -25.83 22.71
CA ILE A 476 -14.29 -27.17 22.34
C ILE A 476 -12.82 -27.17 21.92
N ILE A 477 -12.04 -28.08 22.47
CA ILE A 477 -10.69 -28.38 21.97
C ILE A 477 -10.83 -29.40 20.85
N LEU A 478 -10.53 -28.98 19.62
CA LEU A 478 -10.53 -29.90 18.48
C LEU A 478 -9.41 -30.92 18.61
N ASP A 479 -9.75 -32.18 18.38
CA ASP A 479 -8.82 -33.28 18.24
C ASP A 479 -8.48 -33.53 16.75
N GLY A 480 -7.61 -34.51 16.52
CA GLY A 480 -7.21 -34.93 15.19
C GLY A 480 -5.87 -35.64 15.21
N GLU A 481 -5.71 -36.61 14.31
CA GLU A 481 -4.51 -37.43 14.26
C GLU A 481 -3.28 -36.59 13.89
N ALA A 482 -2.17 -36.85 14.58
CA ALA A 482 -0.88 -36.29 14.23
C ALA A 482 -0.52 -36.75 12.80
N SER A 483 -0.27 -35.78 11.92
CA SER A 483 0.01 -36.02 10.51
C SER A 483 0.94 -34.95 9.96
N ASP A 484 1.55 -35.24 8.81
CA ASP A 484 2.48 -34.35 8.10
C ASP A 484 1.79 -33.14 7.44
N ILE A 485 0.47 -33.00 7.61
CA ILE A 485 -0.35 -31.92 7.03
C ILE A 485 -0.21 -30.61 7.83
N GLY A 486 0.37 -30.67 9.03
CA GLY A 486 0.59 -29.48 9.88
C GLY A 486 1.75 -28.61 9.40
N GLU A 487 1.66 -27.32 9.66
CA GLU A 487 2.72 -26.35 9.37
C GLU A 487 3.32 -25.87 10.71
N PRO A 488 4.53 -26.31 11.10
CA PRO A 488 5.10 -25.99 12.43
C PRO A 488 5.34 -24.50 12.68
N SER A 489 5.48 -23.71 11.61
CA SER A 489 5.55 -22.24 11.66
C SER A 489 4.22 -21.59 12.04
N ARG A 490 3.10 -22.32 11.96
CA ARG A 490 1.75 -21.85 12.30
C ARG A 490 1.36 -22.22 13.74
N GLY A 491 0.48 -21.42 14.33
CA GLY A 491 0.01 -21.61 15.71
C GLY A 491 -0.83 -22.87 15.93
N ALA A 492 -1.02 -23.26 17.19
CA ALA A 492 -1.72 -24.48 17.59
C ALA A 492 -3.16 -24.56 17.05
N ARG A 493 -3.92 -23.45 17.10
CA ARG A 493 -5.31 -23.37 16.59
C ARG A 493 -5.41 -23.79 15.12
N PHE A 494 -4.55 -23.22 14.26
CA PHE A 494 -4.53 -23.53 12.83
C PHE A 494 -4.19 -25.00 12.59
N ASN A 495 -3.18 -25.52 13.28
CA ASN A 495 -2.76 -26.92 13.14
C ASN A 495 -3.83 -27.92 13.64
N SER A 496 -4.52 -27.63 14.75
CA SER A 496 -5.65 -28.44 15.21
C SER A 496 -6.80 -28.43 14.20
N ALA A 497 -7.14 -27.28 13.63
CA ALA A 497 -8.19 -27.17 12.61
C ALA A 497 -7.85 -27.98 11.35
N LEU A 498 -6.60 -27.96 10.88
CA LEU A 498 -6.17 -28.74 9.72
C LEU A 498 -6.31 -30.25 9.95
N ARG A 499 -5.94 -30.74 11.14
CA ARG A 499 -6.04 -32.15 11.53
C ARG A 499 -7.49 -32.59 11.66
N TYR A 500 -8.30 -31.81 12.38
CA TYR A 500 -9.74 -32.05 12.54
C TYR A 500 -10.45 -32.09 11.18
N ARG A 501 -10.19 -31.13 10.30
CA ARG A 501 -10.75 -31.14 8.94
C ARG A 501 -10.33 -32.37 8.15
N ASN A 502 -9.10 -32.87 8.32
CA ASN A 502 -8.67 -34.08 7.63
C ASN A 502 -9.43 -35.32 8.12
N GLN A 503 -9.68 -35.42 9.42
CA GLN A 503 -10.51 -36.46 10.01
C GLN A 503 -11.96 -36.38 9.48
N GLN A 504 -12.55 -35.18 9.46
CA GLN A 504 -13.89 -34.98 8.90
C GLN A 504 -13.98 -35.37 7.42
N LYS A 505 -12.95 -35.01 6.64
CA LYS A 505 -12.86 -35.42 5.23
C LYS A 505 -12.81 -36.94 5.07
N ASN A 506 -12.04 -37.64 5.91
CA ASN A 506 -11.96 -39.11 5.89
C ASN A 506 -13.28 -39.77 6.29
N ASN A 507 -14.06 -39.10 7.14
CA ASN A 507 -15.40 -39.54 7.54
C ASN A 507 -16.50 -39.11 6.55
N GLU A 508 -16.12 -38.55 5.39
CA GLU A 508 -17.03 -38.05 4.36
C GLU A 508 -18.03 -37.00 4.87
N LYS A 509 -17.62 -36.22 5.88
CA LYS A 509 -18.43 -35.16 6.47
C LYS A 509 -18.04 -33.81 5.90
N LYS A 510 -19.05 -33.02 5.50
CA LYS A 510 -18.86 -31.64 5.08
C LYS A 510 -18.55 -30.75 6.27
N THR A 511 -17.41 -30.10 6.24
CA THR A 511 -16.96 -29.23 7.32
C THR A 511 -16.25 -27.99 6.76
N PHE A 512 -16.56 -26.83 7.33
CA PHE A 512 -15.89 -25.56 7.08
C PHE A 512 -15.44 -24.97 8.41
N ILE A 513 -14.18 -24.57 8.51
CA ILE A 513 -13.57 -24.06 9.74
C ILE A 513 -13.02 -22.67 9.47
N VAL A 514 -13.37 -21.73 10.35
CA VAL A 514 -12.79 -20.39 10.38
C VAL A 514 -11.86 -20.31 11.58
N VAL A 515 -10.59 -20.04 11.32
CA VAL A 515 -9.59 -19.78 12.36
C VAL A 515 -9.24 -18.31 12.31
N VAL A 516 -9.46 -17.61 13.41
CA VAL A 516 -9.06 -16.21 13.60
C VAL A 516 -7.89 -16.20 14.58
N SER A 517 -6.73 -15.73 14.13
CA SER A 517 -5.56 -15.58 15.00
C SER A 517 -5.69 -14.34 15.91
N GLU A 518 -4.88 -14.28 16.96
CA GLU A 518 -4.77 -13.09 17.82
C GLU A 518 -4.27 -11.87 17.03
N ASP A 519 -3.42 -12.09 16.02
CA ASP A 519 -2.95 -11.07 15.07
C ASP A 519 -3.96 -10.78 13.95
N LYS A 520 -5.21 -11.24 14.10
CA LYS A 520 -6.36 -11.06 13.20
C LYS A 520 -6.30 -11.77 11.84
N TYR A 521 -5.26 -12.54 11.53
CA TYR A 521 -5.27 -13.40 10.32
C TYR A 521 -6.45 -14.37 10.35
N ILE A 522 -7.12 -14.52 9.21
CA ILE A 522 -8.23 -15.44 9.03
C ILE A 522 -7.80 -16.55 8.07
N ASP A 523 -8.01 -17.78 8.49
CA ASP A 523 -7.89 -18.95 7.63
C ASP A 523 -9.24 -19.65 7.53
N CYS A 524 -9.68 -19.90 6.30
CA CYS A 524 -10.89 -20.67 6.00
C CYS A 524 -10.52 -22.03 5.41
N ILE A 525 -10.81 -23.09 6.14
CA ILE A 525 -10.44 -24.47 5.81
C ILE A 525 -11.72 -25.24 5.49
N SER A 526 -11.77 -25.96 4.37
CA SER A 526 -12.92 -26.82 4.02
C SER A 526 -12.47 -28.25 3.73
N THR A 527 -13.40 -29.19 3.89
CA THR A 527 -13.30 -30.57 3.38
C THR A 527 -13.45 -30.64 1.86
N GLU A 528 -14.15 -29.67 1.26
CA GLU A 528 -14.19 -29.48 -0.19
C GLU A 528 -12.84 -28.93 -0.68
N VAL A 529 -12.35 -29.48 -1.80
CA VAL A 529 -11.07 -29.08 -2.40
C VAL A 529 -11.20 -27.71 -3.07
N ASP A 530 -10.15 -26.89 -3.00
CA ASP A 530 -10.11 -25.56 -3.62
C ASP A 530 -10.33 -25.59 -5.15
#